data_AF-A0A2S9FUT1-F1
#
_entry.id   AF-A0A2S9FUT1-F1
#
_cell.length_a   1.000
_cell.length_b   1.000
_cell.length_c   1.000
_cell.angle_alpha   90.00
_cell.angle_beta   90.00
_cell.angle_gamma   90.00
#
_symmetry.space_group_name_H-M   'P 1'
#
loop_
_entity.id
_entity.type
_entity.pdbx_description
1 polymer ?
#
loop_
_entity_poly.entity_id
_entity_poly.type
_entity_poly.pdbx_seq_one_letter_code
_entity_poly.pdbx_strand_id
1 'polypeptide(L)'
;LSNRTPSLAPTTRVSAPAMGLVRGATGEQLETVVDDFGAAASTARDAGFDAIEIHMGHGYLLSSFFSPNLNRRTDRYGGDTARRAEL
;
A
#
# COMPACT_ATOMS: atom_id res chain seq x y z
N LEU A 1 -10.79 -11.02 14.30
CA LEU A 1 -10.98 -11.91 13.14
C LEU A 1 -10.11 -11.39 12.01
N SER A 2 -9.21 -12.21 11.46
CA SER A 2 -8.41 -11.83 10.28
C SER A 2 -9.21 -12.16 9.02
N ASN A 3 -9.20 -11.27 8.02
CA ASN A 3 -9.78 -11.53 6.70
C ASN A 3 -8.90 -12.48 5.84
N ARG A 4 -7.76 -12.95 6.39
CA ARG A 4 -6.79 -13.84 5.73
C ARG A 4 -6.19 -13.28 4.43
N THR A 5 -6.33 -11.99 4.17
CA THR A 5 -5.70 -11.35 3.01
C THR A 5 -4.18 -11.33 3.21
N PRO A 6 -3.38 -11.77 2.22
CA PRO A 6 -1.93 -11.71 2.31
C PRO A 6 -1.43 -10.29 2.50
N SER A 7 -0.37 -10.12 3.28
CA SER A 7 0.33 -8.83 3.34
C SER A 7 0.98 -8.52 1.99
N LEU A 8 0.92 -7.24 1.60
CA LEU A 8 1.52 -6.73 0.36
C LEU A 8 2.72 -5.83 0.67
N ALA A 9 3.66 -5.77 -0.26
CA ALA A 9 4.80 -4.85 -0.23
C ALA A 9 5.14 -4.40 -1.66
N PRO A 10 5.88 -3.30 -1.86
CA PRO A 10 6.35 -2.90 -3.19
C PRO A 10 7.33 -3.93 -3.78
N THR A 11 8.16 -4.54 -2.95
CA THR A 11 9.17 -5.55 -3.34
C THR A 11 9.13 -6.72 -2.37
N THR A 12 9.38 -7.93 -2.88
CA THR A 12 9.48 -9.14 -2.05
C THR A 12 10.59 -8.98 -1.03
N ARG A 13 10.26 -9.08 0.26
CA ARG A 13 11.21 -8.87 1.37
C ARG A 13 10.78 -9.61 2.63
N VAL A 14 11.73 -9.86 3.52
CA VAL A 14 11.41 -10.22 4.91
C VAL A 14 10.95 -8.96 5.63
N SER A 15 9.79 -9.05 6.29
CA SER A 15 9.17 -7.95 7.02
C SER A 15 8.98 -8.36 8.48
N ALA A 16 9.60 -7.62 9.39
CA ALA A 16 9.41 -7.84 10.83
C ALA A 16 7.95 -7.64 11.27
N PRO A 17 7.22 -6.59 10.83
CA PRO A 17 5.80 -6.46 11.15
C PRO A 17 4.94 -7.63 10.68
N ALA A 18 5.26 -8.24 9.54
CA ALA A 18 4.53 -9.39 9.02
C ALA A 18 5.10 -10.74 9.50
N MET A 19 6.11 -10.72 10.38
CA MET A 19 6.77 -11.90 10.94
C MET A 19 7.19 -12.93 9.88
N GLY A 20 7.63 -12.48 8.70
CA GLY A 20 7.95 -13.39 7.62
C GLY A 20 8.17 -12.73 6.25
N LEU A 21 8.18 -13.57 5.23
CA LEU A 21 8.32 -13.15 3.83
C LEU A 21 7.02 -12.51 3.34
N VAL A 22 7.12 -11.27 2.87
CA VAL A 22 6.04 -10.54 2.20
C VAL A 22 6.36 -10.46 0.72
N ARG A 23 5.38 -10.79 -0.13
CA ARG A 23 5.57 -10.75 -1.59
C ARG A 23 5.35 -9.35 -2.13
N GLY A 24 6.11 -9.02 -3.17
CA GLY A 24 5.86 -7.83 -3.98
C GLY A 24 4.46 -7.90 -4.59
N ALA A 25 3.68 -6.82 -4.47
CA ALA A 25 2.34 -6.72 -5.01
C ALA A 25 2.36 -6.74 -6.55
N THR A 26 1.40 -7.43 -7.16
CA THR A 26 1.14 -7.33 -8.61
C THR A 26 0.44 -6.01 -8.93
N GLY A 27 0.43 -5.61 -10.20
CA GLY A 27 -0.33 -4.43 -10.63
C GLY A 27 -1.82 -4.52 -10.29
N GLU A 28 -2.43 -5.68 -10.53
CA GLU A 28 -3.83 -5.97 -10.22
C GLU A 28 -4.13 -5.85 -8.71
N GLN A 29 -3.23 -6.35 -7.85
CA GLN A 29 -3.38 -6.19 -6.40
C GLN A 29 -3.30 -4.73 -5.97
N LEU A 30 -2.49 -3.92 -6.65
CA LEU A 30 -2.41 -2.48 -6.37
C LEU A 30 -3.66 -1.74 -6.85
N GLU A 31 -4.24 -2.15 -7.98
CA GLU A 31 -5.53 -1.63 -8.45
C GLU A 31 -6.65 -1.96 -7.45
N THR A 32 -6.68 -3.19 -6.92
CA THR A 32 -7.63 -3.54 -5.85
C THR A 32 -7.43 -2.70 -4.59
N VAL A 33 -6.18 -2.42 -4.20
CA VAL A 33 -5.90 -1.54 -3.04
C VAL A 33 -6.48 -0.14 -3.27
N VAL A 34 -6.31 0.43 -4.47
CA VAL A 34 -6.88 1.75 -4.80
C VAL A 34 -8.41 1.72 -4.69
N ASP A 35 -9.05 0.70 -5.24
CA ASP A 35 -10.51 0.51 -5.14
C ASP A 35 -10.97 0.38 -3.68
N ASP A 36 -10.24 -0.37 -2.86
CA ASP A 36 -10.51 -0.55 -1.44
C ASP A 36 -10.42 0.77 -0.66
N PHE A 37 -9.42 1.61 -0.95
CA PHE A 37 -9.33 2.96 -0.38
C PHE A 37 -10.52 3.84 -0.79
N GLY A 38 -10.97 3.76 -2.04
CA GLY A 38 -12.16 4.46 -2.54
C GLY A 38 -13.46 4.00 -1.87
N ALA A 39 -13.62 2.69 -1.69
CA ALA A 39 -14.75 2.10 -0.98
C ALA A 39 -14.75 2.49 0.50
N ALA A 40 -13.58 2.47 1.15
CA ALA A 40 -13.42 2.89 2.54
C ALA A 40 -13.75 4.38 2.73
N ALA A 41 -13.31 5.24 1.81
CA ALA A 41 -13.62 6.67 1.84
C ALA A 41 -15.13 6.92 1.66
N SER A 42 -15.78 6.21 0.74
CA SER A 42 -17.23 6.29 0.55
C SER A 42 -17.97 5.84 1.81
N THR A 43 -17.52 4.74 2.42
CA THR A 43 -18.09 4.24 3.68
C THR A 43 -17.92 5.25 4.82
N ALA A 44 -16.77 5.91 4.93
CA ALA A 44 -16.52 6.94 5.94
C ALA A 44 -17.44 8.15 5.74
N ARG A 45 -17.60 8.61 4.50
CA ARG A 45 -18.55 9.69 4.18
C ARG A 45 -19.98 9.31 4.57
N ASP A 46 -20.43 8.13 4.20
CA ASP A 46 -21.80 7.67 4.44
C ASP A 46 -22.06 7.43 5.95
N ALA A 47 -21.00 7.13 6.72
CA ALA A 47 -21.04 7.04 8.17
C ALA A 47 -21.02 8.41 8.89
N GLY A 48 -20.86 9.52 8.16
CA GLY A 48 -20.93 10.88 8.70
C GLY A 48 -19.60 11.43 9.23
N PHE A 49 -18.45 10.89 8.79
CA PHE A 49 -17.15 11.49 9.11
C PHE A 49 -16.93 12.79 8.34
N ASP A 50 -16.44 13.83 9.02
CA ASP A 50 -16.16 15.15 8.42
C ASP A 50 -14.85 15.20 7.62
N ALA A 51 -13.92 14.30 7.92
CA ALA A 51 -12.60 14.26 7.30
C ALA A 51 -12.05 12.83 7.20
N ILE A 52 -11.17 12.63 6.22
CA ILE A 52 -10.47 11.37 5.97
C ILE A 52 -8.97 11.68 5.91
N GLU A 53 -8.17 10.94 6.67
CA GLU A 53 -6.71 10.96 6.59
C GLU A 53 -6.22 9.69 5.90
N ILE A 54 -5.30 9.84 4.95
CA ILE A 54 -4.59 8.72 4.32
C ILE A 54 -3.32 8.45 5.12
N HIS A 55 -3.22 7.26 5.72
CA HIS A 55 -2.05 6.91 6.52
C HIS A 55 -0.83 6.56 5.67
N MET A 56 0.01 7.57 5.39
CA MET A 56 1.24 7.45 4.60
C MET A 56 2.51 7.41 5.47
N GLY A 57 2.41 6.89 6.69
CA GLY A 57 3.49 6.88 7.68
C GLY A 57 4.00 5.48 8.06
N HIS A 58 4.98 5.48 8.98
CA HIS A 58 5.38 4.32 9.79
C HIS A 58 5.78 3.02 9.06
N GLY A 59 6.18 3.08 7.79
CA GLY A 59 6.63 1.90 7.05
C GLY A 59 5.51 0.98 6.56
N TYR A 60 4.25 1.40 6.67
CA TYR A 60 3.10 0.73 6.06
C TYR A 60 3.12 0.84 4.52
N LEU A 61 2.13 0.22 3.86
CA LEU A 61 2.10 0.01 2.42
C LEU A 61 2.50 1.26 1.61
N LEU A 62 1.73 2.35 1.69
CA LEU A 62 1.99 3.57 0.92
C LEU A 62 3.37 4.17 1.23
N SER A 63 3.71 4.33 2.51
CA SER A 63 5.03 4.86 2.90
C SER A 63 6.20 4.01 2.39
N SER A 64 5.99 2.69 2.24
CA SER A 64 7.00 1.78 1.73
C SER A 64 7.21 1.94 0.22
N PHE A 65 6.21 2.40 -0.54
CA PHE A 65 6.37 2.73 -1.96
C PHE A 65 7.27 3.97 -2.17
N PHE A 66 7.20 4.96 -1.28
CA PHE A 66 8.05 6.15 -1.34
C PHE A 66 9.53 5.88 -0.99
N SER A 67 9.80 4.87 -0.17
CA SER A 67 11.16 4.60 0.31
C SER A 67 11.99 3.85 -0.75
N PRO A 68 13.12 4.42 -1.23
CA PRO A 68 14.01 3.70 -2.17
C PRO A 68 14.67 2.46 -1.55
N ASN A 69 14.74 2.39 -0.22
CA ASN A 69 15.26 1.23 0.48
C ASN A 69 14.29 0.04 0.46
N LEU A 70 12.98 0.32 0.38
CA LEU A 70 11.92 -0.70 0.46
C LEU A 70 11.30 -1.01 -0.91
N ASN A 71 11.24 -0.02 -1.79
CA ASN A 71 10.70 -0.14 -3.13
C ASN A 71 11.83 -0.18 -4.17
N ARG A 72 12.14 -1.40 -4.62
CA ARG A 72 13.12 -1.67 -5.69
C ARG A 72 12.44 -2.06 -7.01
N ARG A 73 11.17 -1.68 -7.19
CA ARG A 73 10.45 -1.94 -8.44
C ARG A 73 11.07 -1.15 -9.60
N THR A 74 10.94 -1.71 -10.79
CA THR A 74 11.38 -1.09 -12.05
C THR A 74 10.21 -0.76 -12.98
N ASP A 75 8.97 -0.98 -12.53
CA ASP A 75 7.75 -0.69 -13.27
C ASP A 75 7.22 0.73 -12.97
N ARG A 76 5.94 1.00 -13.30
CA ARG A 76 5.30 2.32 -13.11
C ARG A 76 5.34 2.83 -11.67
N TYR A 77 5.53 1.94 -10.69
CA TYR A 77 5.49 2.26 -9.27
C TYR A 77 6.87 2.33 -8.61
N GLY A 78 7.97 2.33 -9.37
CA GLY A 78 9.32 2.38 -8.82
C GLY A 78 10.34 3.10 -9.70
N GLY A 79 11.56 3.23 -9.20
CA GLY A 79 12.65 3.94 -9.88
C GLY A 79 12.84 5.37 -9.37
N ASP A 80 12.26 6.36 -10.03
CA ASP A 80 12.38 7.76 -9.59
C ASP A 80 11.30 8.15 -8.57
N THR A 81 11.39 9.36 -8.03
CA THR A 81 10.46 9.84 -7.00
C THR A 81 9.03 10.00 -7.52
N ALA A 82 8.85 10.39 -8.79
CA ALA A 82 7.53 10.55 -9.39
C ALA A 82 6.83 9.20 -9.50
N ARG A 83 7.51 8.19 -10.05
CA ARG A 83 6.98 6.83 -10.15
C ARG A 83 6.70 6.18 -8.79
N ARG A 84 7.52 6.45 -7.79
CA ARG A 84 7.25 5.99 -6.41
C ARG A 84 6.02 6.65 -5.76
N ALA A 85 5.62 7.82 -6.25
CA ALA A 85 4.46 8.57 -5.79
C ALA A 85 3.18 8.31 -6.60
N GLU A 86 3.25 7.43 -7.60
CA GLU A 86 2.15 7.14 -8.55
C GLU A 86 1.05 6.25 -7.95
N LEU A 87 1.36 5.48 -6.90
CA LEU A 87 0.39 4.64 -6.19
C LEU A 87 -0.42 5.47 -5.20
#